data_AF-A0AAD4WKH2-F1
#
_entry.id   AF-A0AAD4WKH2-F1
#
_cell.length_a   1.000
_cell.length_b   1.000
_cell.length_c   1.000
_cell.angle_alpha   90.00
_cell.angle_beta   90.00
_cell.angle_gamma   90.00
#
_symmetry.space_group_name_H-M   'P 1'
#
loop_
_entity.id
_entity.type
_entity.pdbx_description
1 polymer ?
#
loop_
_entity_poly.entity_id
_entity_poly.type
_entity_poly.pdbx_seq_one_letter_code
_entity_poly.pdbx_strand_id
1 'polypeptide(L)'
;MEDFRRCLERQERETNERNRRADKINELQRQVDEQVLIAVALQDEENQGRRRSSQVGRRRNVKRHRHSRGKNLLKDYFIPTSLYYDVDFRRRFRMQPHLFNKLMHDICNYDAYFVQQCDATGVLGLLLEQKFTAVIRMLAYGASAYQVDEIARMGKSTTLEALVRFCQAVETLFTRDYLRRPTPRDLQRLLQKAEARGFSGMIGSIDCMHWQWKNCPTAWQGDYGNRKGQKSIILEAVAGFDTWVWHAFFGVAGSQNDLNELGQSPVFNDVLRGQGPNITYQVNNTMYQTGYYLADGIYPRWTTFVKSIPNPRSHKQKLFAIYQEGYRKDVERCFGILQTRWLIIRAVGLDSEGGGCYMWQLPVGAGVDVSDCGLQFGLVSPSGWPELVGPTSPPGLG
;
A
#
# COMPACT_ATOMS: atom_id res chain seq x y z
N MET A 1 36.33 30.90 -21.56
CA MET A 1 36.56 29.75 -20.66
C MET A 1 36.19 30.05 -19.20
N GLU A 2 36.32 31.30 -18.73
CA GLU A 2 35.93 31.69 -17.36
C GLU A 2 34.43 31.56 -17.04
N ASP A 3 33.53 31.88 -17.98
CA ASP A 3 32.09 31.75 -17.75
C ASP A 3 31.62 30.30 -17.62
N PHE A 4 32.28 29.37 -18.30
CA PHE A 4 31.96 27.94 -18.21
C PHE A 4 32.42 27.35 -16.87
N ARG A 5 33.60 27.77 -16.38
CA ARG A 5 34.07 27.44 -15.03
C ARG A 5 33.15 27.99 -13.95
N ARG A 6 32.71 29.26 -14.07
CA ARG A 6 31.75 29.86 -13.12
C ARG A 6 30.39 29.14 -13.13
N CYS A 7 29.94 28.65 -14.28
CA CYS A 7 28.70 27.90 -14.40
C CYS A 7 28.80 26.50 -13.74
N LEU A 8 29.92 25.80 -13.95
CA LEU A 8 30.22 24.52 -13.30
C LEU A 8 30.37 24.68 -11.78
N GLU A 9 31.10 25.69 -11.31
CA GLU A 9 31.24 25.99 -9.87
C GLU A 9 29.90 26.34 -9.23
N ARG A 10 28.98 26.97 -9.98
CA ARG A 10 27.62 27.27 -9.52
C ARG A 10 26.76 26.01 -9.42
N GLN A 11 26.81 25.13 -10.43
CA GLN A 11 26.12 23.84 -10.41
C GLN A 11 26.64 22.93 -9.30
N GLU A 12 27.95 22.93 -9.06
CA GLU A 12 28.58 22.14 -8.00
C GLU A 12 28.20 22.65 -6.60
N ARG A 13 28.14 23.98 -6.41
CA ARG A 13 27.62 24.60 -5.18
C ARG A 13 26.15 24.28 -4.94
N GLU A 14 25.31 24.35 -5.97
CA GLU A 14 23.88 24.01 -5.88
C GLU A 14 23.66 22.52 -5.59
N THR A 15 24.49 21.65 -6.16
CA THR A 15 24.46 20.20 -5.90
C THR A 15 24.91 19.89 -4.47
N ASN A 16 25.98 20.55 -3.99
CA ASN A 16 26.46 20.39 -2.62
C ASN A 16 25.48 20.95 -1.58
N GLU A 17 24.79 22.06 -1.85
CA GLU A 17 23.71 22.53 -0.98
C GLU A 17 22.50 21.60 -0.99
N ARG A 18 22.14 21.00 -2.13
CA ARG A 18 21.07 20.00 -2.21
C ARG A 18 21.41 18.73 -1.43
N ASN A 19 22.64 18.23 -1.56
CA ASN A 19 23.10 17.07 -0.82
C ASN A 19 23.09 17.35 0.69
N ARG A 20 23.58 18.52 1.13
CA ARG A 20 23.50 18.93 2.55
C ARG A 20 22.07 19.03 3.07
N ARG A 21 21.10 19.47 2.25
CA ARG A 21 19.69 19.50 2.62
C ARG A 21 19.09 18.09 2.70
N ALA A 22 19.43 17.21 1.77
CA ALA A 22 19.03 15.81 1.79
C ALA A 22 19.61 15.08 3.02
N ASP A 23 20.88 15.31 3.36
CA ASP A 23 21.52 14.76 4.55
C ASP A 23 20.85 15.26 5.84
N LYS A 24 20.46 16.54 5.88
CA LYS A 24 19.75 17.12 7.03
C LYS A 24 18.31 16.61 7.15
N ILE A 25 17.64 16.33 6.04
CA ILE A 25 16.32 15.67 6.01
C ILE A 25 16.45 14.22 6.45
N ASN A 26 17.46 13.49 5.98
CA ASN A 26 17.72 12.11 6.39
C ASN A 26 18.06 12.05 7.88
N GLU A 27 18.83 12.99 8.42
CA GLU A 27 19.14 13.07 9.85
C GLU A 27 17.89 13.43 10.69
N LEU A 28 17.05 14.36 10.23
CA LEU A 28 15.76 14.65 10.87
C LEU A 28 14.81 13.45 10.81
N GLN A 29 14.78 12.74 9.69
CA GLN A 29 14.00 11.51 9.53
C GLN A 29 14.53 10.42 10.46
N ARG A 30 15.86 10.29 10.60
CA ARG A 30 16.48 9.37 11.56
C ARG A 30 16.11 9.73 13.00
N GLN A 31 16.08 11.01 13.34
CA GLN A 31 15.67 11.49 14.66
C GLN A 31 14.17 11.27 14.91
N VAL A 32 13.31 11.39 13.89
CA VAL A 32 11.89 11.05 13.98
C VAL A 32 11.70 9.54 14.10
N ASP A 33 12.40 8.74 13.31
CA ASP A 33 12.32 7.28 13.34
C ASP A 33 12.89 6.73 14.65
N GLU A 34 13.97 7.32 15.18
CA GLU A 34 14.55 7.02 16.50
C GLU A 34 13.63 7.47 17.63
N GLN A 35 12.98 8.63 17.53
CA GLN A 35 11.93 9.05 18.48
C GLN A 35 10.68 8.16 18.42
N VAL A 36 10.31 7.68 17.22
CA VAL A 36 9.22 6.70 17.04
C VAL A 36 9.64 5.35 17.60
N LEU A 37 10.88 4.89 17.39
CA LEU A 37 11.40 3.66 17.96
C LEU A 37 11.53 3.75 19.48
N ILE A 38 11.96 4.88 20.02
CA ILE A 38 12.00 5.14 21.47
C ILE A 38 10.59 5.25 22.03
N ALA A 39 9.65 5.92 21.36
CA ALA A 39 8.26 5.97 21.80
C ALA A 39 7.62 4.58 21.74
N VAL A 40 7.89 3.79 20.69
CA VAL A 40 7.44 2.40 20.56
C VAL A 40 8.11 1.52 21.60
N ALA A 41 9.40 1.69 21.88
CA ALA A 41 10.13 0.92 22.89
C ALA A 41 9.73 1.32 24.31
N LEU A 42 9.44 2.58 24.60
CA LEU A 42 8.89 3.04 25.87
C LEU A 42 7.45 2.56 26.05
N GLN A 43 6.69 2.47 24.96
CA GLN A 43 5.33 1.92 24.97
C GLN A 43 5.35 0.39 25.01
N ASP A 44 6.39 -0.25 24.47
CA ASP A 44 6.68 -1.67 24.62
C ASP A 44 7.27 -1.98 25.99
N GLU A 45 8.02 -1.10 26.65
CA GLU A 45 8.47 -1.23 28.05
C GLU A 45 7.31 -0.96 29.02
N GLU A 46 6.43 -0.01 28.72
CA GLU A 46 5.15 0.18 29.41
C GLU A 46 4.22 -1.03 29.19
N ASN A 47 4.26 -1.64 28.00
CA ASN A 47 3.52 -2.86 27.67
C ASN A 47 4.21 -4.16 28.12
N GLN A 48 5.53 -4.19 28.33
CA GLN A 48 6.32 -5.31 28.86
C GLN A 48 6.29 -5.29 30.39
N GLY A 49 6.28 -4.11 31.01
CA GLY A 49 5.83 -3.90 32.39
C GLY A 49 4.36 -4.33 32.60
N ARG A 50 3.58 -4.40 31.50
CA ARG A 50 2.23 -5.00 31.41
C ARG A 50 2.18 -6.38 30.74
N ARG A 51 3.29 -7.00 30.31
CA ARG A 51 3.37 -8.45 30.02
C ARG A 51 3.43 -9.19 31.34
N ARG A 52 2.51 -8.83 32.23
CA ARG A 52 2.24 -9.56 33.44
C ARG A 52 1.40 -10.75 33.03
N SER A 53 1.88 -11.93 33.40
CA SER A 53 1.05 -13.11 33.60
C SER A 53 -0.30 -12.72 34.20
N SER A 54 -1.35 -13.49 33.87
CA SER A 54 -2.75 -13.26 34.29
C SER A 54 -2.85 -12.55 35.64
N GLN A 55 -3.00 -11.22 35.63
CA GLN A 55 -3.18 -10.46 36.87
C GLN A 55 -4.56 -10.76 37.44
N VAL A 56 -4.61 -11.03 38.73
CA VAL A 56 -5.86 -11.12 39.51
C VAL A 56 -6.64 -9.81 39.29
N GLY A 57 -7.84 -9.91 38.70
CA GLY A 57 -8.72 -8.76 38.42
C GLY A 57 -9.04 -8.51 36.94
N ARG A 58 -8.35 -9.15 35.98
CA ARG A 58 -8.75 -9.06 34.56
C ARG A 58 -10.00 -9.92 34.31
N ARG A 59 -10.98 -9.39 33.56
CA ARG A 59 -12.18 -10.15 33.15
C ARG A 59 -11.76 -11.51 32.58
N ARG A 60 -12.38 -12.58 33.09
CA ARG A 60 -12.08 -13.96 32.67
C ARG A 60 -12.22 -14.11 31.16
N ASN A 61 -11.29 -14.82 30.54
CA ASN A 61 -11.40 -15.16 29.11
C ASN A 61 -12.73 -15.87 28.84
N VAL A 62 -13.55 -15.29 27.96
CA VAL A 62 -14.83 -15.88 27.55
C VAL A 62 -14.56 -17.16 26.77
N LYS A 63 -15.24 -18.25 27.16
CA LYS A 63 -15.19 -19.53 26.43
C LYS A 63 -15.99 -19.37 25.12
N ARG A 64 -15.28 -19.05 24.03
CA ARG A 64 -15.88 -18.78 22.70
C ARG A 64 -16.19 -20.02 21.85
N HIS A 65 -16.02 -21.23 22.41
CA HIS A 65 -16.22 -22.49 21.68
C HIS A 65 -15.45 -22.56 20.33
N ARG A 66 -14.21 -22.06 20.32
CA ARG A 66 -13.37 -21.91 19.11
C ARG A 66 -13.26 -23.17 18.24
N HIS A 67 -13.19 -24.36 18.86
CA HIS A 67 -13.07 -25.63 18.14
C HIS A 67 -14.34 -26.03 17.38
N SER A 68 -15.51 -25.89 18.00
CA SER A 68 -16.76 -26.24 17.32
C SER A 68 -17.03 -25.27 16.17
N ARG A 69 -16.72 -23.97 16.35
CA ARG A 69 -16.85 -23.03 15.25
C ARG A 69 -15.85 -23.32 14.12
N GLY A 70 -14.61 -23.68 14.44
CA GLY A 70 -13.63 -24.08 13.43
C GLY A 70 -14.12 -25.24 12.56
N LYS A 71 -14.66 -26.30 13.18
CA LYS A 71 -15.27 -27.43 12.47
C LYS A 71 -16.42 -27.01 11.55
N ASN A 72 -17.30 -26.12 12.03
CA ASN A 72 -18.39 -25.61 11.22
C ASN A 72 -17.88 -24.78 10.04
N LEU A 73 -16.85 -23.95 10.26
CA LEU A 73 -16.26 -23.13 9.21
C LEU A 73 -15.63 -23.97 8.09
N LEU A 74 -14.97 -25.07 8.45
CA LEU A 74 -14.45 -26.03 7.48
C LEU A 74 -15.59 -26.64 6.64
N LYS A 75 -16.68 -27.07 7.27
CA LYS A 75 -17.88 -27.56 6.59
C LYS A 75 -18.56 -26.49 5.74
N ASP A 76 -18.48 -25.23 6.13
CA ASP A 76 -19.08 -24.14 5.38
C ASP A 76 -18.33 -23.91 4.05
N TYR A 77 -16.98 -23.92 4.03
CA TYR A 77 -16.20 -23.42 2.88
C TYR A 77 -14.99 -24.22 2.43
N PHE A 78 -14.38 -25.08 3.26
CA PHE A 78 -13.00 -25.53 3.06
C PHE A 78 -12.84 -27.05 2.86
N ILE A 79 -13.94 -27.80 2.82
CA ILE A 79 -13.93 -29.25 2.54
C ILE A 79 -14.62 -29.55 1.21
N PRO A 80 -14.32 -30.69 0.56
CA PRO A 80 -14.93 -31.03 -0.75
C PRO A 80 -16.46 -31.07 -0.75
N THR A 81 -17.07 -31.41 0.38
CA THR A 81 -18.53 -31.41 0.58
C THR A 81 -18.98 -30.14 1.31
N SER A 82 -18.41 -28.98 0.98
CA SER A 82 -18.73 -27.71 1.64
C SER A 82 -20.17 -27.29 1.35
N LEU A 83 -20.80 -26.62 2.32
CA LEU A 83 -22.16 -26.10 2.16
C LEU A 83 -22.23 -25.01 1.08
N TYR A 84 -21.21 -24.14 1.03
CA TYR A 84 -21.14 -23.04 0.07
C TYR A 84 -20.21 -23.38 -1.08
N TYR A 85 -20.63 -23.00 -2.30
CA TYR A 85 -19.87 -23.20 -3.54
C TYR A 85 -18.94 -22.01 -3.83
N ASP A 86 -18.10 -22.14 -4.84
CA ASP A 86 -17.11 -21.13 -5.26
C ASP A 86 -17.70 -19.74 -5.51
N VAL A 87 -18.95 -19.65 -6.00
CA VAL A 87 -19.64 -18.37 -6.20
C VAL A 87 -19.90 -17.67 -4.88
N ASP A 88 -20.36 -18.41 -3.87
CA ASP A 88 -20.57 -17.88 -2.52
C ASP A 88 -19.25 -17.54 -1.86
N PHE A 89 -18.23 -18.38 -2.05
CA PHE A 89 -16.87 -18.12 -1.58
C PHE A 89 -16.36 -16.80 -2.14
N ARG A 90 -16.43 -16.60 -3.46
CA ARG A 90 -15.97 -15.37 -4.12
C ARG A 90 -16.74 -14.13 -3.64
N ARG A 91 -18.05 -14.24 -3.41
CA ARG A 91 -18.84 -13.13 -2.84
C ARG A 91 -18.42 -12.77 -1.41
N ARG A 92 -18.04 -13.78 -0.62
CA ARG A 92 -17.77 -13.70 0.81
C ARG A 92 -16.33 -13.36 1.17
N PHE A 93 -15.37 -13.83 0.39
CA PHE A 93 -13.93 -13.61 0.58
C PHE A 93 -13.34 -12.65 -0.44
N ARG A 94 -14.16 -12.19 -1.41
CA ARG A 94 -13.78 -11.24 -2.48
C ARG A 94 -12.68 -11.74 -3.41
N MET A 95 -12.37 -13.03 -3.36
CA MET A 95 -11.35 -13.70 -4.16
C MET A 95 -11.76 -15.13 -4.51
N GLN A 96 -11.12 -15.71 -5.51
CA GLN A 96 -11.32 -17.11 -5.87
C GLN A 96 -10.67 -18.06 -4.84
N PRO A 97 -11.22 -19.28 -4.63
CA PRO A 97 -10.69 -20.21 -3.63
C PRO A 97 -9.22 -20.58 -3.82
N HIS A 98 -8.76 -20.78 -5.05
CA HIS A 98 -7.35 -21.14 -5.31
C HIS A 98 -6.38 -20.03 -4.85
N LEU A 99 -6.76 -18.76 -5.00
CA LEU A 99 -5.95 -17.64 -4.54
C LEU A 99 -5.92 -17.59 -3.01
N PHE A 100 -7.06 -17.78 -2.37
CA PHE A 100 -7.13 -17.87 -0.91
C PHE A 100 -6.22 -18.97 -0.39
N ASN A 101 -6.27 -20.15 -1.01
CA ASN A 101 -5.43 -21.29 -0.63
C ASN A 101 -3.94 -21.01 -0.86
N LYS A 102 -3.58 -20.34 -1.95
CA LYS A 102 -2.20 -19.89 -2.19
C LYS A 102 -1.72 -18.96 -1.09
N LEU A 103 -2.48 -17.90 -0.79
CA LEU A 103 -2.14 -16.95 0.30
C LEU A 103 -2.00 -17.67 1.64
N MET A 104 -2.93 -18.58 1.93
CA MET A 104 -2.95 -19.36 3.14
C MET A 104 -1.70 -20.24 3.27
N HIS A 105 -1.32 -20.93 2.20
CA HIS A 105 -0.11 -21.74 2.15
C HIS A 105 1.16 -20.91 2.33
N ASP A 106 1.32 -19.84 1.54
CA ASP A 106 2.55 -19.03 1.52
C ASP A 106 2.78 -18.32 2.86
N ILE A 107 1.72 -17.77 3.47
CA ILE A 107 1.81 -17.08 4.76
C ILE A 107 2.00 -18.05 5.93
N CYS A 108 1.39 -19.24 5.89
CA CYS A 108 1.60 -20.27 6.90
C CYS A 108 3.05 -20.76 6.94
N ASN A 109 3.69 -20.85 5.76
CA ASN A 109 5.10 -21.18 5.65
C ASN A 109 6.04 -20.04 6.07
N TYR A 110 5.57 -18.78 5.98
CA TYR A 110 6.36 -17.60 6.34
C TYR A 110 6.29 -17.25 7.83
N ASP A 111 5.09 -17.24 8.43
CA ASP A 111 4.90 -16.87 9.84
C ASP A 111 4.25 -18.02 10.63
N ALA A 112 5.04 -18.59 11.55
CA ALA A 112 4.64 -19.67 12.44
C ALA A 112 3.41 -19.33 13.31
N TYR A 113 3.06 -18.05 13.48
CA TYR A 113 1.82 -17.65 14.13
C TYR A 113 0.59 -18.25 13.46
N PHE A 114 0.61 -18.43 12.14
CA PHE A 114 -0.52 -18.95 11.39
C PHE A 114 -0.66 -20.48 11.50
N VAL A 115 0.43 -21.18 11.86
CA VAL A 115 0.39 -22.60 12.17
C VAL A 115 -0.45 -22.84 13.43
N GLN A 116 -1.31 -23.86 13.40
CA GLN A 116 -2.08 -24.24 14.58
C GLN A 116 -1.16 -24.95 15.59
N GLN A 117 -1.00 -24.35 16.77
CA GLN A 117 -0.20 -24.88 17.86
C GLN A 117 -1.05 -25.17 19.09
N CYS A 118 -0.57 -26.05 19.96
CA CYS A 118 -1.14 -26.23 21.31
C CYS A 118 -0.65 -25.11 22.23
N ASP A 119 -1.51 -24.63 23.12
CA ASP A 119 -1.08 -23.76 24.21
C ASP A 119 -0.30 -24.53 25.27
N ALA A 120 0.27 -23.81 26.25
CA ALA A 120 1.05 -24.40 27.34
C ALA A 120 0.27 -25.41 28.20
N THR A 121 -1.06 -25.47 28.05
CA THR A 121 -1.93 -26.44 28.73
C THR A 121 -2.30 -27.63 27.84
N GLY A 122 -1.70 -27.74 26.65
CA GLY A 122 -1.95 -28.79 25.68
C GLY A 122 -3.24 -28.62 24.88
N VAL A 123 -3.94 -27.48 25.01
CA VAL A 123 -5.18 -27.23 24.27
C VAL A 123 -4.84 -26.65 22.90
N LEU A 124 -5.38 -27.28 21.86
CA LEU A 124 -5.14 -26.87 20.49
C LEU A 124 -5.64 -25.42 20.24
N GLY A 125 -4.89 -24.65 19.47
CA GLY A 125 -5.18 -23.26 19.12
C GLY A 125 -6.25 -23.10 18.05
N LEU A 126 -6.40 -21.88 17.55
CA LEU A 126 -7.28 -21.55 16.43
C LEU A 126 -6.75 -22.16 15.13
N LEU A 127 -7.67 -22.62 14.26
CA LEU A 127 -7.33 -23.06 12.91
C LEU A 127 -6.84 -21.88 12.06
N LEU A 128 -6.04 -22.19 11.05
CA LEU A 128 -5.55 -21.24 10.06
C LEU A 128 -6.72 -20.59 9.29
N GLU A 129 -7.68 -21.39 8.86
CA GLU A 129 -8.87 -20.97 8.13
C GLU A 129 -9.72 -19.99 8.95
N GLN A 130 -9.75 -20.17 10.29
CA GLN A 130 -10.43 -19.24 11.19
C GLN A 130 -9.74 -17.89 11.22
N LYS A 131 -8.41 -17.87 11.37
CA LYS A 131 -7.60 -16.64 11.37
C LYS A 131 -7.74 -15.90 10.04
N PHE A 132 -7.57 -16.60 8.93
CA PHE A 132 -7.70 -16.03 7.59
C PHE A 132 -9.12 -15.52 7.33
N THR A 133 -10.14 -16.27 7.73
CA THR A 133 -11.52 -15.80 7.57
C THR A 133 -11.74 -14.52 8.35
N ALA A 134 -11.28 -14.40 9.59
CA ALA A 134 -11.43 -13.16 10.35
C ALA A 134 -10.76 -11.98 9.63
N VAL A 135 -9.50 -12.15 9.21
CA VAL A 135 -8.73 -11.11 8.53
C VAL A 135 -9.35 -10.68 7.21
N ILE A 136 -9.66 -11.63 6.33
CA ILE A 136 -10.27 -11.33 5.02
C ILE A 136 -11.64 -10.65 5.19
N ARG A 137 -12.43 -11.02 6.21
CA ARG A 137 -13.72 -10.36 6.47
C ARG A 137 -13.55 -8.92 6.94
N MET A 138 -12.53 -8.64 7.77
CA MET A 138 -12.20 -7.25 8.14
C MET A 138 -11.81 -6.43 6.91
N LEU A 139 -10.93 -6.96 6.06
CA LEU A 139 -10.49 -6.26 4.83
C LEU A 139 -11.63 -6.07 3.83
N ALA A 140 -12.40 -7.13 3.56
CA ALA A 140 -13.47 -7.15 2.56
C ALA A 140 -14.65 -6.25 2.92
N TYR A 141 -15.01 -6.19 4.19
CA TYR A 141 -16.24 -5.52 4.64
C TYR A 141 -16.00 -4.30 5.53
N GLY A 142 -14.76 -3.99 5.89
CA GLY A 142 -14.47 -3.01 6.95
C GLY A 142 -15.04 -3.44 8.30
N ALA A 143 -15.20 -4.76 8.51
CA ALA A 143 -15.86 -5.30 9.70
C ALA A 143 -15.00 -5.06 10.95
N SER A 144 -15.64 -4.73 12.07
CA SER A 144 -14.94 -4.60 13.35
C SER A 144 -14.51 -5.97 13.89
N ALA A 145 -13.53 -5.96 14.78
CA ALA A 145 -13.07 -7.18 15.45
C ALA A 145 -14.22 -7.89 16.22
N TYR A 146 -15.24 -7.16 16.65
CA TYR A 146 -16.43 -7.71 17.31
C TYR A 146 -17.36 -8.42 16.33
N GLN A 147 -17.58 -7.84 15.14
CA GLN A 147 -18.40 -8.46 14.10
C GLN A 147 -17.78 -9.78 13.61
N VAL A 148 -16.46 -9.82 13.46
CA VAL A 148 -15.78 -11.06 13.05
C VAL A 148 -15.64 -12.09 14.18
N ASP A 149 -15.80 -11.72 15.46
CA ASP A 149 -15.89 -12.68 16.58
C ASP A 149 -17.11 -13.61 16.38
N GLU A 150 -18.24 -13.09 15.91
CA GLU A 150 -19.42 -13.91 15.61
C GLU A 150 -19.14 -14.98 14.54
N ILE A 151 -18.25 -14.66 13.59
CA ILE A 151 -17.91 -15.53 12.46
C ILE A 151 -16.80 -16.52 12.84
N ALA A 152 -15.69 -16.05 13.40
CA ALA A 152 -14.47 -16.84 13.61
C ALA A 152 -14.29 -17.31 15.06
N ARG A 153 -15.05 -16.74 16.01
CA ARG A 153 -14.93 -16.96 17.48
C ARG A 153 -13.54 -16.60 18.00
N MET A 154 -13.04 -15.45 17.53
CA MET A 154 -11.72 -14.90 17.85
C MET A 154 -11.87 -13.65 18.72
N GLY A 155 -11.05 -13.55 19.77
CA GLY A 155 -11.03 -12.36 20.62
C GLY A 155 -10.43 -11.16 19.91
N LYS A 156 -10.89 -9.94 20.24
CA LYS A 156 -10.46 -8.68 19.63
C LYS A 156 -8.95 -8.57 19.43
N SER A 157 -8.16 -8.81 20.48
CA SER A 157 -6.70 -8.71 20.41
C SER A 157 -6.08 -9.71 19.44
N THR A 158 -6.54 -10.97 19.45
CA THR A 158 -6.06 -12.02 18.54
C THR A 158 -6.44 -11.73 17.09
N THR A 159 -7.65 -11.23 16.85
CA THR A 159 -8.10 -10.81 15.52
C THR A 159 -7.23 -9.68 14.96
N LEU A 160 -6.96 -8.66 15.77
CA LEU A 160 -6.14 -7.52 15.35
C LEU A 160 -4.67 -7.91 15.14
N GLU A 161 -4.11 -8.76 16.00
CA GLU A 161 -2.76 -9.30 15.81
C GLU A 161 -2.67 -10.13 14.51
N ALA A 162 -3.65 -10.98 14.24
CA ALA A 162 -3.72 -11.76 13.00
C ALA A 162 -3.80 -10.85 11.77
N LEU A 163 -4.56 -9.75 11.83
CA LEU A 163 -4.66 -8.77 10.75
C LEU A 163 -3.32 -8.10 10.47
N VAL A 164 -2.61 -7.63 11.51
CA VAL A 164 -1.29 -7.00 11.36
C VAL A 164 -0.28 -7.97 10.76
N ARG A 165 -0.15 -9.16 11.34
CA ARG A 165 0.78 -10.19 10.85
C ARG A 165 0.48 -10.63 9.43
N PHE A 166 -0.81 -10.77 9.10
CA PHE A 166 -1.23 -11.09 7.74
C PHE A 166 -0.77 -10.02 6.75
N CYS A 167 -1.03 -8.74 7.03
CA CYS A 167 -0.63 -7.66 6.14
C CYS A 167 0.90 -7.55 5.99
N GLN A 168 1.65 -7.70 7.08
CA GLN A 168 3.13 -7.75 7.03
C GLN A 168 3.66 -8.93 6.22
N ALA A 169 3.08 -10.12 6.37
CA ALA A 169 3.46 -11.30 5.60
C ALA A 169 3.16 -11.09 4.11
N VAL A 170 1.99 -10.56 3.80
CA VAL A 170 1.58 -10.28 2.42
C VAL A 170 2.50 -9.23 1.78
N GLU A 171 2.82 -8.15 2.49
CA GLU A 171 3.81 -7.17 2.06
C GLU A 171 5.14 -7.84 1.69
N THR A 172 5.70 -8.60 2.63
CA THR A 172 7.03 -9.16 2.50
C THR A 172 7.11 -10.16 1.35
N LEU A 173 6.09 -11.01 1.21
CA LEU A 173 6.07 -12.09 0.23
C LEU A 173 5.75 -11.60 -1.19
N PHE A 174 4.91 -10.56 -1.34
CA PHE A 174 4.29 -10.25 -2.62
C PHE A 174 4.67 -8.87 -3.20
N THR A 175 5.19 -7.92 -2.40
CA THR A 175 5.53 -6.58 -2.92
C THR A 175 6.51 -6.64 -4.10
N ARG A 176 7.53 -7.51 -4.05
CA ARG A 176 8.54 -7.63 -5.12
C ARG A 176 7.98 -8.11 -6.46
N ASP A 177 6.91 -8.88 -6.44
CA ASP A 177 6.33 -9.47 -7.65
C ASP A 177 5.24 -8.57 -8.25
N TYR A 178 4.49 -7.87 -7.40
CA TYR A 178 3.25 -7.17 -7.79
C TYR A 178 3.33 -5.65 -7.73
N LEU A 179 4.14 -5.09 -6.82
CA LEU A 179 4.41 -3.66 -6.75
C LEU A 179 5.87 -3.40 -7.13
N ARG A 180 6.15 -3.64 -8.41
CA ARG A 180 7.49 -3.56 -9.01
C ARG A 180 7.51 -2.67 -10.23
N ARG A 181 8.71 -2.29 -10.66
CA ARG A 181 8.89 -1.64 -11.96
C ARG A 181 8.46 -2.57 -13.11
N PRO A 182 7.88 -2.04 -14.19
CA PRO A 182 7.57 -2.82 -15.38
C PRO A 182 8.83 -3.49 -15.95
N THR A 183 8.75 -4.78 -16.29
CA THR A 183 9.80 -5.46 -17.07
C THR A 183 9.76 -5.00 -18.53
N PRO A 184 10.79 -5.27 -19.35
CA PRO A 184 10.72 -5.00 -20.79
C PRO A 184 9.50 -5.63 -21.48
N ARG A 185 9.08 -6.82 -21.05
CA ARG A 185 7.87 -7.49 -21.56
C ARG A 185 6.59 -6.75 -21.15
N ASP A 186 6.53 -6.26 -19.91
CA ASP A 186 5.40 -5.45 -19.44
C ASP A 186 5.31 -4.14 -20.22
N LEU A 187 6.45 -3.45 -20.40
CA LEU A 187 6.53 -2.22 -21.18
C LEU A 187 6.08 -2.44 -22.62
N GLN A 188 6.53 -3.50 -23.28
CA GLN A 188 6.09 -3.84 -24.63
C GLN A 188 4.56 -3.98 -24.70
N ARG A 189 3.96 -4.69 -23.74
CA ARG A 189 2.50 -4.88 -23.66
C ARG A 189 1.76 -3.57 -23.41
N LEU A 190 2.27 -2.72 -22.51
CA LEU A 190 1.70 -1.41 -22.20
C LEU A 190 1.75 -0.50 -23.44
N LEU A 191 2.91 -0.41 -24.09
CA LEU A 191 3.13 0.43 -25.27
C LEU A 191 2.27 -0.01 -26.47
N GLN A 192 2.20 -1.31 -26.76
CA GLN A 192 1.35 -1.84 -27.83
C GLN A 192 -0.13 -1.50 -27.59
N LYS A 193 -0.62 -1.66 -26.36
CA LYS A 193 -2.01 -1.32 -26.03
C LYS A 193 -2.27 0.17 -26.13
N ALA A 194 -1.31 0.98 -25.69
CA ALA A 194 -1.42 2.43 -25.72
C ALA A 194 -1.41 2.98 -27.14
N GLU A 195 -0.52 2.48 -28.00
CA GLU A 195 -0.46 2.83 -29.41
C GLU A 195 -1.76 2.44 -30.14
N ALA A 196 -2.30 1.25 -29.89
CA ALA A 196 -3.59 0.82 -30.44
C ALA A 196 -4.77 1.74 -30.03
N ARG A 197 -4.62 2.50 -28.95
CA ARG A 197 -5.58 3.50 -28.46
C ARG A 197 -5.20 4.94 -28.81
N GLY A 198 -4.14 5.14 -29.61
CA GLY A 198 -3.70 6.46 -30.10
C GLY A 198 -2.73 7.21 -29.18
N PHE A 199 -2.11 6.55 -28.21
CA PHE A 199 -1.18 7.15 -27.24
C PHE A 199 0.19 6.45 -27.27
N SER A 200 0.92 6.56 -28.38
CA SER A 200 2.28 6.04 -28.48
C SER A 200 3.17 6.61 -27.37
N GLY A 201 3.96 5.76 -26.70
CA GLY A 201 4.84 6.16 -25.60
C GLY A 201 4.21 6.20 -24.20
N MET A 202 2.90 5.99 -24.08
CA MET A 202 2.20 5.96 -22.79
C MET A 202 2.44 4.63 -22.07
N ILE A 203 2.77 4.71 -20.78
CA ILE A 203 3.10 3.54 -19.94
C ILE A 203 2.15 3.36 -18.76
N GLY A 204 1.17 4.25 -18.58
CA GLY A 204 0.14 4.13 -17.55
C GLY A 204 -0.63 5.43 -17.33
N SER A 205 -1.65 5.37 -16.50
CA SER A 205 -2.39 6.54 -16.02
C SER A 205 -2.08 6.75 -14.55
N ILE A 206 -1.84 8.01 -14.17
CA ILE A 206 -1.56 8.43 -12.80
C ILE A 206 -2.73 9.25 -12.28
N ASP A 207 -3.15 8.97 -11.05
CA ASP A 207 -4.18 9.72 -10.37
C ASP A 207 -4.06 9.54 -8.84
N CYS A 208 -4.73 10.43 -8.11
CA CYS A 208 -4.79 10.43 -6.66
C CYS A 208 -6.18 10.05 -6.15
N MET A 209 -6.23 9.25 -5.09
CA MET A 209 -7.44 8.92 -4.35
C MET A 209 -7.35 9.48 -2.94
N HIS A 210 -8.30 10.35 -2.57
CA HIS A 210 -8.43 10.83 -1.19
C HIS A 210 -9.16 9.79 -0.34
N TRP A 211 -8.50 9.33 0.70
CA TRP A 211 -9.04 8.39 1.65
C TRP A 211 -9.40 9.10 2.95
N GLN A 212 -10.70 9.23 3.23
CA GLN A 212 -11.17 9.88 4.45
C GLN A 212 -10.79 9.10 5.71
N TRP A 213 -10.17 9.80 6.65
CA TRP A 213 -9.71 9.31 7.94
C TRP A 213 -10.62 9.81 9.06
N LYS A 214 -11.77 9.14 9.22
CA LYS A 214 -12.81 9.52 10.20
C LYS A 214 -12.28 9.60 11.63
N ASN A 215 -11.45 8.62 12.03
CA ASN A 215 -10.89 8.50 13.37
C ASN A 215 -9.41 8.97 13.45
N CYS A 216 -9.05 9.98 12.66
CA CYS A 216 -7.72 10.57 12.71
C CYS A 216 -7.41 11.13 14.12
N PRO A 217 -6.33 10.67 14.77
CA PRO A 217 -5.97 11.08 16.12
C PRO A 217 -5.72 12.58 16.21
N THR A 218 -6.02 13.18 17.35
CA THR A 218 -5.94 14.63 17.58
C THR A 218 -4.61 15.25 17.15
N ALA A 219 -3.50 14.59 17.47
CA ALA A 219 -2.16 15.07 17.12
C ALA A 219 -1.90 15.19 15.60
N TRP A 220 -2.69 14.51 14.77
CA TRP A 220 -2.50 14.43 13.31
C TRP A 220 -3.59 15.19 12.54
N GLN A 221 -4.58 15.76 13.25
CA GLN A 221 -5.70 16.44 12.60
C GLN A 221 -5.27 17.74 11.91
N GLY A 222 -4.22 18.39 12.42
CA GLY A 222 -3.66 19.60 11.81
C GLY A 222 -2.96 19.32 10.47
N ASP A 223 -2.28 18.19 10.37
CA ASP A 223 -1.45 17.84 9.20
C ASP A 223 -2.23 17.18 8.06
N TYR A 224 -3.31 16.46 8.39
CA TYR A 224 -4.14 15.72 7.42
C TYR A 224 -5.53 16.32 7.24
N GLY A 225 -5.84 17.42 7.93
CA GLY A 225 -7.11 18.12 7.86
C GLY A 225 -7.15 19.12 6.71
N ASN A 226 -8.18 19.05 5.87
CA ASN A 226 -8.46 20.10 4.90
C ASN A 226 -9.15 21.31 5.58
N ARG A 227 -9.27 22.42 4.85
CA ARG A 227 -9.94 23.65 5.34
C ARG A 227 -11.40 23.46 5.77
N LYS A 228 -12.04 22.35 5.36
CA LYS A 228 -13.42 21.98 5.71
C LYS A 228 -13.49 21.01 6.90
N GLY A 229 -12.36 20.73 7.56
CA GLY A 229 -12.27 19.84 8.72
C GLY A 229 -12.33 18.34 8.39
N GLN A 230 -12.34 17.97 7.10
CA GLN A 230 -12.25 16.57 6.69
C GLN A 230 -10.79 16.15 6.68
N LYS A 231 -10.53 14.98 7.23
CA LYS A 231 -9.18 14.46 7.39
C LYS A 231 -8.99 13.37 6.35
N SER A 232 -7.94 13.41 5.54
CA SER A 232 -7.73 12.40 4.51
C SER A 232 -6.26 12.07 4.30
N ILE A 233 -6.00 10.82 3.93
CA ILE A 233 -4.70 10.37 3.41
C ILE A 233 -4.85 10.28 1.90
N ILE A 234 -3.86 10.75 1.15
CA ILE A 234 -3.87 10.68 -0.31
C ILE A 234 -3.10 9.44 -0.74
N LEU A 235 -3.69 8.66 -1.65
CA LEU A 235 -3.04 7.57 -2.35
C LEU A 235 -2.82 7.97 -3.80
N GLU A 236 -1.58 8.24 -4.18
CA GLU A 236 -1.19 8.34 -5.59
C GLU A 236 -0.91 6.95 -6.15
N ALA A 237 -1.43 6.63 -7.33
CA ALA A 237 -1.09 5.39 -8.01
C ALA A 237 -0.93 5.56 -9.51
N VAL A 238 -0.05 4.74 -10.08
CA VAL A 238 0.03 4.51 -11.53
C VAL A 238 -0.58 3.15 -11.83
N ALA A 239 -1.61 3.13 -12.67
CA ALA A 239 -2.25 1.89 -13.12
C ALA A 239 -2.22 1.73 -14.64
N GLY A 240 -2.11 0.48 -15.08
CA GLY A 240 -2.24 0.06 -16.47
C GLY A 240 -3.69 -0.18 -16.90
N PHE A 241 -3.86 -0.46 -18.19
CA PHE A 241 -5.17 -0.80 -18.79
C PHE A 241 -5.76 -2.14 -18.30
N ASP A 242 -4.93 -2.98 -17.67
CA ASP A 242 -5.28 -4.24 -17.04
C ASP A 242 -5.47 -4.10 -15.54
N THR A 243 -5.50 -2.86 -15.03
CA THR A 243 -5.61 -2.53 -13.60
C THR A 243 -4.44 -2.98 -12.76
N TRP A 244 -3.31 -3.37 -13.38
CA TRP A 244 -2.07 -3.57 -12.65
C TRP A 244 -1.55 -2.24 -12.10
N VAL A 245 -1.23 -2.20 -10.80
CA VAL A 245 -0.62 -1.04 -10.14
C VAL A 245 0.90 -1.12 -10.23
N TRP A 246 1.49 -0.23 -11.01
CA TRP A 246 2.96 -0.14 -11.19
C TRP A 246 3.63 0.71 -10.13
N HIS A 247 2.85 1.61 -9.51
CA HIS A 247 3.30 2.50 -8.46
C HIS A 247 2.15 2.83 -7.53
N ALA A 248 2.45 2.92 -6.24
CA ALA A 248 1.57 3.42 -5.21
C ALA A 248 2.40 4.22 -4.19
N PHE A 249 1.89 5.38 -3.79
CA PHE A 249 2.52 6.25 -2.79
C PHE A 249 1.45 6.89 -1.92
N PHE A 250 1.67 6.89 -0.60
CA PHE A 250 0.77 7.55 0.36
C PHE A 250 1.36 8.89 0.76
N GLY A 251 0.54 9.94 0.76
CA GLY A 251 0.93 11.28 1.18
C GLY A 251 1.50 11.31 2.61
N VAL A 252 2.40 12.25 2.87
CA VAL A 252 3.15 12.39 4.12
C VAL A 252 2.58 13.53 4.97
N ALA A 253 2.64 13.44 6.29
CA ALA A 253 2.17 14.51 7.18
C ALA A 253 2.76 15.89 6.81
N GLY A 254 1.91 16.91 6.71
CA GLY A 254 2.31 18.30 6.39
C GLY A 254 2.21 18.66 4.91
N SER A 255 1.86 17.72 4.04
CA SER A 255 1.59 17.97 2.63
C SER A 255 0.19 18.55 2.41
N GLN A 256 0.03 19.83 2.76
CA GLN A 256 -1.29 20.47 2.84
C GLN A 256 -2.06 20.59 1.49
N ASN A 257 -1.46 20.21 0.36
CA ASN A 257 -2.07 20.22 -0.97
C ASN A 257 -1.49 19.09 -1.83
N ASP A 258 -2.30 18.56 -2.75
CA ASP A 258 -1.92 17.52 -3.73
C ASP A 258 -0.57 17.83 -4.39
N LEU A 259 -0.31 19.08 -4.80
CA LEU A 259 0.94 19.47 -5.48
C LEU A 259 2.22 19.34 -4.63
N ASN A 260 2.12 19.51 -3.30
CA ASN A 260 3.26 19.37 -2.39
C ASN A 260 3.60 17.89 -2.13
N GLU A 261 2.60 17.01 -2.25
CA GLU A 261 2.75 15.55 -2.17
C GLU A 261 3.46 14.99 -3.39
N LEU A 262 3.08 15.49 -4.57
CA LEU A 262 3.74 15.15 -5.84
C LEU A 262 5.25 15.42 -5.82
N GLY A 263 5.68 16.47 -5.10
CA GLY A 263 7.10 16.80 -4.93
C GLY A 263 7.90 15.75 -4.15
N GLN A 264 7.24 14.85 -3.42
CA GLN A 264 7.86 13.78 -2.64
C GLN A 264 7.67 12.38 -3.25
N SER A 265 6.88 12.26 -4.32
CA SER A 265 6.57 10.96 -4.92
C SER A 265 7.79 10.30 -5.58
N PRO A 266 8.04 9.00 -5.34
CA PRO A 266 9.14 8.26 -5.96
C PRO A 266 9.07 8.19 -7.49
N VAL A 267 7.87 8.15 -8.10
CA VAL A 267 7.73 8.19 -9.57
C VAL A 267 8.28 9.50 -10.12
N PHE A 268 8.11 10.60 -9.39
CA PHE A 268 8.62 11.91 -9.75
C PHE A 268 10.14 11.94 -9.62
N ASN A 269 10.69 11.33 -8.57
CA ASN A 269 12.13 11.23 -8.37
C ASN A 269 12.84 10.41 -9.46
N ASP A 270 12.27 9.28 -9.85
CA ASP A 270 12.85 8.42 -10.89
C ASP A 270 12.87 9.10 -12.26
N VAL A 271 11.78 9.79 -12.58
CA VAL A 271 11.64 10.58 -13.80
C VAL A 271 12.60 11.77 -13.82
N LEU A 272 12.67 12.54 -12.73
CA LEU A 272 13.56 13.70 -12.62
C LEU A 272 15.05 13.30 -12.64
N ARG A 273 15.38 12.09 -12.18
CA ARG A 273 16.75 11.53 -12.23
C ARG A 273 17.10 10.86 -13.55
N GLY A 274 16.19 10.87 -14.54
CA GLY A 274 16.40 10.20 -15.83
C GLY A 274 16.46 8.67 -15.75
N GLN A 275 15.93 8.09 -14.67
CA GLN A 275 15.91 6.64 -14.42
C GLN A 275 14.58 5.98 -14.84
N GLY A 276 13.78 6.68 -15.64
CA GLY A 276 12.57 6.14 -16.23
C GLY A 276 12.87 4.98 -17.18
N PRO A 277 11.87 4.15 -17.51
CA PRO A 277 12.06 3.04 -18.44
C PRO A 277 12.51 3.56 -19.81
N ASN A 278 13.64 3.01 -20.30
CA ASN A 278 14.17 3.29 -21.64
C ASN A 278 13.22 2.70 -22.69
N ILE A 279 12.45 3.56 -23.34
CA ILE A 279 11.56 3.20 -24.43
C ILE A 279 11.85 4.10 -25.63
N THR A 280 11.36 3.76 -26.81
CA THR A 280 11.50 4.63 -27.97
C THR A 280 10.22 4.64 -28.78
N TYR A 281 9.71 5.82 -29.11
CA TYR A 281 8.53 6.00 -29.94
C TYR A 281 8.63 7.29 -30.75
N GLN A 282 7.84 7.38 -31.83
CA GLN A 282 7.84 8.51 -32.75
C GLN A 282 6.46 9.17 -32.78
N VAL A 283 6.43 10.50 -32.67
CA VAL A 283 5.22 11.30 -32.87
C VAL A 283 5.57 12.48 -33.75
N ASN A 284 4.85 12.69 -34.85
CA ASN A 284 5.08 13.78 -35.80
C ASN A 284 6.55 13.92 -36.25
N ASN A 285 7.22 12.80 -36.54
CA ASN A 285 8.65 12.75 -36.92
C ASN A 285 9.64 13.16 -35.84
N THR A 286 9.19 13.34 -34.60
CA THR A 286 10.06 13.53 -33.44
C THR A 286 10.19 12.22 -32.69
N MET A 287 11.44 11.81 -32.43
CA MET A 287 11.76 10.64 -31.63
C MET A 287 11.81 11.00 -30.15
N TYR A 288 11.20 10.17 -29.32
CA TYR A 288 11.17 10.30 -27.87
C TYR A 288 11.76 9.05 -27.22
N GLN A 289 12.50 9.24 -26.12
CA GLN A 289 13.23 8.17 -25.43
C GLN A 289 12.67 7.85 -24.03
N THR A 290 11.62 8.55 -23.60
CA THR A 290 11.07 8.42 -22.25
C THR A 290 9.56 8.29 -22.33
N GLY A 291 9.02 7.30 -21.61
CA GLY A 291 7.58 7.11 -21.49
C GLY A 291 6.91 8.20 -20.67
N TYR A 292 5.61 8.35 -20.87
CA TYR A 292 4.79 9.30 -20.13
C TYR A 292 3.56 8.64 -19.53
N TYR A 293 2.96 9.34 -18.56
CA TYR A 293 1.72 8.97 -17.92
C TYR A 293 0.61 9.94 -18.33
N LEU A 294 -0.61 9.43 -18.46
CA LEU A 294 -1.79 10.29 -18.55
C LEU A 294 -2.15 10.76 -17.15
N ALA A 295 -2.26 12.08 -17.00
CA ALA A 295 -2.53 12.72 -15.72
C ALA A 295 -3.71 13.69 -15.85
N ASP A 296 -4.29 14.07 -14.71
CA ASP A 296 -5.34 15.09 -14.67
C ASP A 296 -4.76 16.52 -14.79
N GLY A 297 -5.59 17.55 -14.61
CA GLY A 297 -5.17 18.94 -14.70
C GLY A 297 -4.29 19.44 -13.55
N ILE A 298 -4.36 18.82 -12.36
CA ILE A 298 -3.71 19.27 -11.12
C ILE A 298 -2.20 18.99 -11.13
N TYR A 299 -1.78 17.98 -11.89
CA TYR A 299 -0.37 17.63 -12.05
C TYR A 299 0.44 18.77 -12.68
N PRO A 300 1.71 18.96 -12.29
CA PRO A 300 2.58 19.97 -12.89
C PRO A 300 2.82 19.71 -14.38
N ARG A 301 3.21 20.75 -15.13
CA ARG A 301 3.53 20.63 -16.56
C ARG A 301 4.93 20.06 -16.75
N TRP A 302 5.07 18.74 -16.64
CA TRP A 302 6.32 18.03 -16.90
C TRP A 302 6.22 17.20 -18.17
N THR A 303 7.37 16.90 -18.78
CA THR A 303 7.46 16.10 -20.03
C THR A 303 6.90 14.68 -19.87
N THR A 304 6.84 14.19 -18.64
CA THR A 304 6.35 12.85 -18.29
C THR A 304 4.85 12.80 -18.04
N PHE A 305 4.16 13.94 -18.03
CA PHE A 305 2.72 14.01 -17.87
C PHE A 305 2.04 14.59 -19.09
N VAL A 306 1.17 13.79 -19.70
CA VAL A 306 0.27 14.24 -20.76
C VAL A 306 -1.11 14.46 -20.15
N LYS A 307 -1.47 15.73 -20.03
CA LYS A 307 -2.70 16.20 -19.39
C LYS A 307 -3.81 16.45 -20.41
N SER A 308 -5.07 16.38 -19.98
CA SER A 308 -6.19 16.85 -20.80
C SER A 308 -6.06 18.36 -21.08
N ILE A 309 -6.66 18.80 -22.19
CA ILE A 309 -6.64 20.21 -22.59
C ILE A 309 -7.78 20.94 -21.87
N PRO A 310 -7.50 21.90 -20.97
CA PRO A 310 -8.55 22.64 -20.30
C PRO A 310 -9.29 23.54 -21.30
N ASN A 311 -10.62 23.53 -21.25
CA ASN A 311 -11.49 24.33 -22.11
C ASN A 311 -11.20 24.17 -23.62
N PRO A 312 -11.34 22.96 -24.19
CA PRO A 312 -10.99 22.68 -25.57
C PRO A 312 -11.90 23.42 -26.54
N ARG A 313 -11.33 24.26 -27.42
CA ARG A 313 -12.08 25.10 -28.37
C ARG A 313 -12.18 24.46 -29.74
N SER A 314 -11.07 23.95 -30.27
CA SER A 314 -11.05 23.34 -31.60
C SER A 314 -11.55 21.89 -31.57
N HIS A 315 -12.01 21.37 -32.71
CA HIS A 315 -12.45 19.97 -32.82
C HIS A 315 -11.35 18.99 -32.43
N LYS A 316 -10.10 19.25 -32.86
CA LYS A 316 -8.92 18.44 -32.49
C LYS A 316 -8.66 18.44 -30.98
N GLN A 317 -8.79 19.60 -30.32
CA GLN A 317 -8.62 19.69 -28.86
C GLN A 317 -9.71 18.92 -28.12
N LYS A 318 -10.97 19.02 -28.60
CA LYS A 318 -12.11 18.29 -28.01
C LYS A 318 -11.91 16.78 -28.15
N LEU A 319 -11.51 16.31 -29.33
CA LEU A 319 -11.19 14.90 -29.54
C LEU A 319 -10.06 14.44 -28.62
N PHE A 320 -8.95 15.18 -28.56
CA PHE A 320 -7.84 14.80 -27.69
C PHE A 320 -8.26 14.71 -26.22
N ALA A 321 -9.00 15.70 -25.71
CA ALA A 321 -9.50 15.68 -24.33
C ALA A 321 -10.38 14.46 -24.05
N ILE A 322 -11.32 14.14 -24.95
CA ILE A 322 -12.21 12.96 -24.82
C ILE A 322 -11.40 11.66 -24.76
N TYR A 323 -10.44 11.47 -25.66
CA TYR A 323 -9.62 10.26 -25.71
C TYR A 323 -8.68 10.15 -24.50
N GLN A 324 -8.06 11.26 -24.10
CA GLN A 324 -7.14 11.30 -22.96
C GLN A 324 -7.89 10.98 -21.67
N GLU A 325 -9.03 11.66 -21.42
CA GLU A 325 -9.84 11.44 -20.23
C GLU A 325 -10.46 10.05 -20.23
N GLY A 326 -10.87 9.55 -21.40
CA GLY A 326 -11.38 8.20 -21.58
C GLY A 326 -10.36 7.12 -21.20
N TYR A 327 -9.08 7.30 -21.57
CA TYR A 327 -8.02 6.35 -21.22
C TYR A 327 -7.57 6.53 -19.76
N ARG A 328 -7.51 7.77 -19.26
CA ARG A 328 -7.20 8.04 -17.83
C ARG A 328 -8.18 7.35 -16.88
N LYS A 329 -9.42 7.06 -17.30
CA LYS A 329 -10.37 6.25 -16.51
C LYS A 329 -9.87 4.84 -16.17
N ASP A 330 -8.80 4.34 -16.78
CA ASP A 330 -8.23 3.04 -16.40
C ASP A 330 -7.71 3.04 -14.95
N VAL A 331 -7.09 4.13 -14.47
CA VAL A 331 -6.67 4.26 -13.07
C VAL A 331 -7.84 4.55 -12.13
N GLU A 332 -8.81 5.36 -12.56
CA GLU A 332 -10.06 5.57 -11.79
C GLU A 332 -10.83 4.26 -11.62
N ARG A 333 -10.87 3.42 -12.67
CA ARG A 333 -11.45 2.07 -12.62
C ARG A 333 -10.67 1.18 -11.67
N CYS A 334 -9.34 1.23 -11.68
CA CYS A 334 -8.49 0.51 -10.73
C CYS A 334 -8.89 0.85 -9.28
N PHE A 335 -8.99 2.15 -8.95
CA PHE A 335 -9.47 2.59 -7.63
C PHE A 335 -10.89 2.13 -7.33
N GLY A 336 -11.82 2.24 -8.29
CA GLY A 336 -13.20 1.82 -8.12
C GLY A 336 -13.33 0.34 -7.79
N ILE A 337 -12.54 -0.52 -8.44
CA ILE A 337 -12.54 -1.95 -8.13
C ILE A 337 -11.85 -2.20 -6.77
N LEU A 338 -10.73 -1.53 -6.47
CA LEU A 338 -10.02 -1.67 -5.20
C LEU A 338 -10.94 -1.38 -4.01
N GLN A 339 -11.64 -0.24 -4.06
CA GLN A 339 -12.62 0.18 -3.05
C GLN A 339 -13.85 -0.73 -2.97
N THR A 340 -14.24 -1.38 -4.07
CA THR A 340 -15.38 -2.30 -4.10
C THR A 340 -15.01 -3.68 -3.55
N ARG A 341 -13.79 -4.14 -3.79
CA ARG A 341 -13.27 -5.41 -3.25
C ARG A 341 -12.94 -5.29 -1.77
N TRP A 342 -12.36 -4.17 -1.35
CA TRP A 342 -11.90 -3.97 0.03
C TRP A 342 -12.57 -2.75 0.64
N LEU A 343 -13.70 -2.96 1.31
CA LEU A 343 -14.46 -1.88 1.93
C LEU A 343 -13.69 -1.17 3.06
N ILE A 344 -12.64 -1.81 3.62
CA ILE A 344 -11.74 -1.13 4.57
C ILE A 344 -11.12 0.15 3.98
N ILE A 345 -10.97 0.21 2.65
CA ILE A 345 -10.41 1.37 1.92
C ILE A 345 -11.47 2.48 1.73
N ARG A 346 -12.77 2.21 1.92
CA ARG A 346 -13.83 3.22 1.77
C ARG A 346 -14.11 4.03 3.04
N ALA A 347 -13.98 3.43 4.22
CA ALA A 347 -14.31 4.09 5.48
C ALA A 347 -13.51 3.50 6.65
N VAL A 348 -12.49 4.22 7.11
CA VAL A 348 -11.78 3.86 8.35
C VAL A 348 -12.54 4.43 9.54
N GLY A 349 -13.41 3.61 10.13
CA GLY A 349 -14.05 3.88 11.42
C GLY A 349 -13.99 2.65 12.30
N LEU A 350 -12.84 2.36 12.92
CA LEU A 350 -12.79 1.39 14.01
C LEU A 350 -13.06 2.09 15.35
N ASP A 351 -13.99 1.52 16.11
CA ASP A 351 -14.54 1.95 17.40
C ASP A 351 -13.65 2.91 18.21
N SER A 352 -14.22 4.08 18.52
CA SER A 352 -13.65 5.13 19.38
C SER A 352 -13.77 4.84 20.88
N GLU A 353 -14.31 3.70 21.28
CA GLU A 353 -14.54 3.38 22.69
C GLU A 353 -13.50 2.40 23.23
N GLY A 354 -12.54 2.96 23.98
CA GLY A 354 -11.64 2.22 24.86
C GLY A 354 -10.30 1.83 24.25
N GLY A 355 -9.36 2.78 24.32
CA GLY A 355 -7.92 2.54 24.50
C GLY A 355 -7.23 1.65 23.45
N GLY A 356 -6.52 2.30 22.53
CA GLY A 356 -5.59 1.65 21.61
C GLY A 356 -6.15 1.56 20.19
N CYS A 357 -5.78 2.53 19.36
CA CYS A 357 -5.94 2.45 17.91
C CYS A 357 -4.88 1.45 17.39
N TYR A 358 -5.16 0.15 17.38
CA TYR A 358 -4.20 -0.88 16.92
C TYR A 358 -4.08 -0.95 15.39
N MET A 359 -4.49 0.09 14.66
CA MET A 359 -4.40 0.15 13.19
C MET A 359 -3.10 0.79 12.69
N TRP A 360 -2.20 1.17 13.61
CA TRP A 360 -0.91 1.80 13.30
C TRP A 360 0.15 0.87 12.70
N GLN A 361 -0.19 -0.39 12.44
CA GLN A 361 0.72 -1.37 11.81
C GLN A 361 0.12 -2.02 10.56
N LEU A 362 -0.99 -1.49 10.07
CA LEU A 362 -1.29 -1.65 8.66
C LEU A 362 -0.63 -0.45 7.99
N PRO A 363 0.52 -0.60 7.30
CA PRO A 363 0.58 0.17 6.08
C PRO A 363 -0.70 -0.29 5.34
N VAL A 364 -1.47 0.65 4.80
CA VAL A 364 -2.48 0.26 3.83
C VAL A 364 -1.98 0.86 2.55
N GLY A 365 -1.78 -0.02 1.60
CA GLY A 365 -0.99 0.12 0.40
C GLY A 365 -0.99 -1.27 -0.15
N ALA A 366 -1.92 -1.55 -1.04
CA ALA A 366 -2.01 -2.86 -1.63
C ALA A 366 -1.94 -2.58 -3.11
N GLY A 367 -0.74 -2.70 -3.71
CA GLY A 367 -0.63 -2.86 -5.15
C GLY A 367 -1.39 -4.12 -5.54
N VAL A 368 -2.47 -3.98 -6.31
CA VAL A 368 -3.45 -5.02 -6.64
C VAL A 368 -3.69 -5.04 -8.14
N ASP A 369 -3.61 -6.21 -8.79
CA ASP A 369 -4.33 -6.47 -10.05
C ASP A 369 -5.82 -6.65 -9.73
N VAL A 370 -6.65 -5.79 -10.29
CA VAL A 370 -8.06 -5.70 -9.93
C VAL A 370 -9.00 -6.37 -10.94
N SER A 371 -8.48 -7.02 -11.98
CA SER A 371 -9.23 -7.38 -13.20
C SER A 371 -9.73 -8.83 -13.37
N ASP A 372 -9.79 -9.63 -12.29
CA ASP A 372 -10.23 -11.05 -12.26
C ASP A 372 -9.14 -12.13 -12.38
N CYS A 373 -7.86 -11.75 -12.36
CA CYS A 373 -6.75 -12.66 -12.14
C CYS A 373 -5.95 -12.22 -10.91
N GLY A 374 -6.19 -12.83 -9.73
CA GLY A 374 -5.30 -12.67 -8.57
C GLY A 374 -5.33 -11.29 -7.87
N LEU A 375 -5.95 -11.21 -6.70
CA LEU A 375 -5.65 -10.15 -5.72
C LEU A 375 -4.29 -10.44 -5.07
N GLN A 376 -3.28 -9.65 -5.40
CA GLN A 376 -2.08 -9.54 -4.57
C GLN A 376 -2.13 -8.22 -3.84
N PHE A 377 -1.70 -8.19 -2.57
CA PHE A 377 -1.49 -6.94 -1.86
C PHE A 377 0.01 -6.71 -1.77
N GLY A 378 0.48 -5.50 -2.04
CA GLY A 378 1.85 -5.08 -1.78
C GLY A 378 1.85 -3.75 -1.05
N LEU A 379 2.38 -3.76 0.17
CA LEU A 379 2.59 -2.59 1.03
C LEU A 379 4.00 -2.05 0.83
N VAL A 380 4.14 -0.74 1.05
CA VAL A 380 5.40 -0.01 0.98
C VAL A 380 5.74 0.42 2.40
N SER A 381 6.76 -0.20 2.99
CA SER A 381 7.56 0.35 4.09
C SER A 381 8.83 0.99 3.51
N PRO A 382 9.32 2.12 4.07
CA PRO A 382 10.47 2.84 3.55
C PRO A 382 11.79 2.13 3.92
N SER A 383 12.22 1.16 3.11
CA SER A 383 13.61 0.69 3.14
C SER A 383 13.99 -0.03 1.84
N GLY A 384 14.36 0.78 0.84
CA GLY A 384 15.26 0.33 -0.22
C GLY A 384 16.68 0.71 0.13
N TRP A 385 17.64 -0.18 -0.19
CA TRP A 385 19.11 -0.04 -0.28
C TRP A 385 19.93 -0.95 0.69
N PRO A 386 21.11 -1.43 0.23
CA PRO A 386 21.59 -2.80 0.40
C PRO A 386 22.57 -2.98 1.57
N GLU A 387 22.73 -4.23 2.01
CA GLU A 387 23.80 -4.68 2.91
C GLU A 387 25.17 -4.28 2.34
N LEU A 388 25.88 -3.40 3.07
CA LEU A 388 27.32 -3.26 2.95
C LEU A 388 27.97 -4.07 4.06
N VAL A 389 28.75 -5.05 3.62
CA VAL A 389 29.69 -5.87 4.38
C VAL A 389 30.49 -4.98 5.35
N GLY A 390 30.42 -5.29 6.64
CA GLY A 390 31.12 -4.54 7.68
C GLY A 390 32.65 -4.66 7.56
N PRO A 391 33.41 -3.57 7.80
CA PRO A 391 34.85 -3.66 7.93
C PRO A 391 35.22 -4.30 9.27
N THR A 392 36.14 -5.26 9.20
CA THR A 392 36.88 -5.85 10.31
C THR A 392 37.45 -4.80 11.26
N SER A 393 37.25 -5.01 12.56
CA SER A 393 37.81 -4.20 13.65
C SER A 393 39.34 -4.14 13.60
N PRO A 394 39.98 -2.99 13.86
CA PRO A 394 41.39 -2.95 14.22
C PRO A 394 41.59 -3.31 15.70
N PRO A 395 42.75 -3.89 16.07
CA PRO A 395 43.03 -4.35 17.42
C PRO A 395 43.21 -3.18 18.39
N GLY A 396 42.62 -3.32 19.57
CA GLY A 396 42.81 -2.41 20.69
C GLY A 396 44.26 -2.39 21.18
N LEU A 397 44.77 -1.19 21.42
CA LEU A 397 45.88 -0.93 22.33
C LEU A 397 45.28 -0.21 23.54
N GLY A 398 45.45 -0.83 24.71
CA GLY A 398 44.93 -0.38 26.01
C GLY A 398 44.89 -1.56 26.96
#